data_AF-N1S8C6-F1
#
_entry.id   AF-N1S8C6-F1
#
_cell.length_a   1.000
_cell.length_b   1.000
_cell.length_c   1.000
_cell.angle_alpha   90.00
_cell.angle_beta   90.00
_cell.angle_gamma   90.00
#
_symmetry.space_group_name_H-M   'P 1'
#
loop_
_entity.id
_entity.type
_entity.pdbx_description
1 polymer ?
#
loop_
_entity_poly.entity_id
_entity_poly.type
_entity_poly.pdbx_seq_one_letter_code
_entity_poly.pdbx_strand_id
1 'polypeptide(L)'
;MVLVSRLFQGLGLAAFAATVCQGAVLDSRSLDERASSSDRLVFAHFMIGIVGNRQSSADYDDDMKRAKSAGIDAFALNIGTDDYTDAQLDYAYESANRNGMKVFISFDFHFWSVGDAAAVGQKVKKYADRPGQLRIDNRVFVSSFAGDNLDANAVRSASGSNIFFVPNFTPWGGSTNGIDGALNWMGWPNDGNNKAPKDGKSVSVADGDKSYTNWLGNKKYMAPISPWFFTHYGPEVDWSKNWVFPSGSLIFDRWNEVIQKGFPMVEILTWNDYGESHYIGPLKNKHTDDGASKWSNDMPHNGWLDLSKPFIAAYKNKDTSVAKYIEKDQIIYWYRRNLKGLNCDATDTTSGRAPPKPNENYFQGRPDGWQSMEDTVYVVSLLKSAGTVIIKSGSNTVTKEVPAGATLIKVDASLGKQTFTLKRGSTNVLADTSLMDITAVCSCGLYNFNVYVGTVAAGFSDPLDSSGLASLTVGLHVTTCQPKPSLGTNPASPTQGNDPPTVTDTGNGKACIEGAVADSQSGNYLGLCQFTCAYDYCPPAQCKCTRYGTALSPPASNGREGCPASGLGDSYKGLCSYTCNHGYCPDTACRYC
;
A
#
# COMPACT_ATOMS: atom_id res chain seq x y z
N MET A 1 -38.21 -7.92 77.29
CA MET A 1 -37.52 -6.61 77.27
C MET A 1 -36.78 -6.52 75.93
N VAL A 2 -37.33 -5.85 74.89
CA VAL A 2 -37.16 -4.40 74.61
C VAL A 2 -35.67 -4.14 74.28
N LEU A 3 -35.20 -3.65 73.11
CA LEU A 3 -35.76 -2.95 71.95
C LEU A 3 -34.67 -2.98 70.83
N VAL A 4 -34.96 -3.35 69.57
CA VAL A 4 -35.16 -2.53 68.34
C VAL A 4 -34.10 -1.46 68.00
N SER A 5 -33.44 -1.59 66.83
CA SER A 5 -33.37 -0.61 65.70
C SER A 5 -32.27 -1.01 64.69
N ARG A 6 -32.59 -1.52 63.48
CA ARG A 6 -32.91 -0.83 62.21
C ARG A 6 -31.70 -0.26 61.41
N LEU A 7 -31.47 -0.90 60.23
CA LEU A 7 -31.23 -0.33 58.88
C LEU A 7 -29.88 0.41 58.64
N PHE A 8 -29.18 0.36 57.49
CA PHE A 8 -29.50 0.10 56.06
C PHE A 8 -28.20 -0.25 55.27
N GLN A 9 -28.35 -1.02 54.18
CA GLN A 9 -27.62 -0.99 52.88
C GLN A 9 -26.08 -1.04 52.79
N GLY A 10 -25.59 -2.07 52.09
CA GLY A 10 -24.26 -2.12 51.47
C GLY A 10 -24.24 -3.11 50.31
N LEU A 11 -24.16 -2.56 49.10
CA LEU A 11 -24.20 -3.17 47.76
C LEU A 11 -23.57 -4.57 47.62
N GLY A 12 -24.30 -5.47 46.93
CA GLY A 12 -23.72 -6.69 46.37
C GLY A 12 -22.87 -6.38 45.14
N LEU A 13 -21.58 -6.73 45.19
CA LEU A 13 -20.73 -6.81 44.01
C LEU A 13 -21.07 -8.09 43.22
N ALA A 14 -21.65 -7.92 42.04
CA ALA A 14 -21.65 -8.94 41.01
C ALA A 14 -20.24 -9.00 40.39
N ALA A 15 -19.52 -10.09 40.63
CA ALA A 15 -18.25 -10.36 39.97
C ALA A 15 -18.50 -10.74 38.51
N PHE A 16 -18.23 -9.81 37.58
CA PHE A 16 -18.07 -10.14 36.16
C PHE A 16 -16.77 -10.94 36.01
N ALA A 17 -16.90 -12.26 35.78
CA ALA A 17 -15.80 -13.06 35.27
C ALA A 17 -15.52 -12.60 33.83
N ALA A 18 -14.48 -11.78 33.67
CA ALA A 18 -13.93 -11.48 32.35
C ALA A 18 -13.29 -12.75 31.81
N THR A 19 -13.96 -13.41 30.87
CA THR A 19 -13.36 -14.47 30.06
C THR A 19 -12.30 -13.82 29.18
N VAL A 20 -11.05 -13.84 29.63
CA VAL A 20 -9.91 -13.51 28.80
C VAL A 20 -9.80 -14.63 27.77
N CYS A 21 -10.22 -14.35 26.53
CA CYS A 21 -9.80 -15.15 25.39
C CYS A 21 -8.27 -14.99 25.26
N GLN A 22 -7.51 -15.85 25.95
CA GLN A 22 -6.13 -16.09 25.60
C GLN A 22 -6.13 -16.73 24.22
N GLY A 23 -5.98 -15.92 23.18
CA GLY A 23 -5.50 -16.42 21.91
C GLY A 23 -4.19 -17.15 22.19
N ALA A 24 -4.11 -18.42 21.77
CA ALA A 24 -2.88 -19.19 21.89
C ALA A 24 -1.76 -18.39 21.21
N VAL A 25 -0.89 -17.77 22.00
CA VAL A 25 0.36 -17.20 21.52
C VAL A 25 1.16 -18.42 21.07
N LEU A 26 1.11 -18.71 19.77
CA LEU A 26 1.96 -19.72 19.15
C LEU A 26 3.40 -19.33 19.49
N ASP A 27 4.03 -20.13 20.33
CA ASP A 27 5.27 -19.85 21.07
C ASP A 27 6.38 -19.39 20.12
N SER A 28 6.46 -18.08 19.90
CA SER A 28 7.50 -17.46 19.08
C SER A 28 8.68 -17.17 19.99
N ARG A 29 9.87 -17.68 19.61
CA ARG A 29 11.15 -17.23 20.18
C ARG A 29 11.15 -15.71 20.34
N SER A 30 11.75 -15.15 21.39
CA SER A 30 11.75 -13.69 21.53
C SER A 30 12.61 -13.04 20.44
N LEU A 31 12.46 -11.73 20.23
CA LEU A 31 13.40 -10.99 19.38
C LEU A 31 14.82 -11.14 19.93
N ASP A 32 15.02 -11.03 21.24
CA ASP A 32 16.34 -11.13 21.86
C ASP A 32 17.00 -12.50 21.61
N GLU A 33 16.23 -13.60 21.66
CA GLU A 33 16.73 -14.95 21.36
C GLU A 33 17.15 -15.09 19.88
N ARG A 34 16.30 -14.62 18.96
CA ARG A 34 16.60 -14.64 17.51
C ARG A 34 17.77 -13.72 17.16
N ALA A 35 17.87 -12.56 17.79
CA ALA A 35 18.94 -11.60 17.58
C ALA A 35 20.27 -12.10 18.14
N SER A 36 20.26 -12.82 19.26
CA SER A 36 21.47 -13.46 19.81
C SER A 36 22.02 -14.56 18.91
N SER A 37 21.17 -15.22 18.12
CA SER A 37 21.56 -16.26 17.16
C SER A 37 21.66 -15.77 15.70
N SER A 38 21.29 -14.51 15.44
CA SER A 38 21.14 -13.94 14.10
C SER A 38 20.30 -14.84 13.18
N ASP A 39 19.13 -15.28 13.65
CA ASP A 39 18.31 -16.31 13.00
C ASP A 39 16.84 -15.90 12.95
N ARG A 40 16.30 -15.83 11.73
CA ARG A 40 14.92 -15.48 11.41
C ARG A 40 14.49 -14.07 11.83
N LEU A 41 15.32 -13.08 11.51
CA LEU A 41 15.00 -11.67 11.73
C LEU A 41 14.27 -11.08 10.52
N VAL A 42 13.24 -10.28 10.78
CA VAL A 42 12.42 -9.65 9.74
C VAL A 42 12.51 -8.13 9.85
N PHE A 43 12.98 -7.47 8.81
CA PHE A 43 13.08 -6.02 8.72
C PHE A 43 12.19 -5.47 7.62
N ALA A 44 11.91 -4.16 7.67
CA ALA A 44 11.34 -3.44 6.55
C ALA A 44 12.14 -2.15 6.31
N HIS A 45 12.45 -1.88 5.06
CA HIS A 45 13.17 -0.68 4.67
C HIS A 45 12.27 0.55 4.82
N PHE A 46 12.78 1.64 5.38
CA PHE A 46 12.00 2.85 5.66
C PHE A 46 12.76 4.08 5.14
N MET A 47 12.17 4.80 4.19
CA MET A 47 12.73 5.99 3.59
C MET A 47 12.56 7.20 4.53
N ILE A 48 13.68 7.68 5.10
CA ILE A 48 13.67 8.93 5.89
C ILE A 48 13.58 10.16 4.99
N GLY A 49 14.11 10.08 3.77
CA GLY A 49 14.18 11.20 2.82
C GLY A 49 12.83 11.77 2.36
N ILE A 50 11.71 11.11 2.67
CA ILE A 50 10.35 11.59 2.34
C ILE A 50 9.52 11.94 3.58
N VAL A 51 10.09 11.94 4.78
CA VAL A 51 9.33 12.20 6.02
C VAL A 51 9.82 13.44 6.78
N GLY A 52 10.51 14.36 6.09
CA GLY A 52 10.98 15.61 6.67
C GLY A 52 9.85 16.49 7.26
N ASN A 53 8.60 16.26 6.86
CA ASN A 53 7.42 16.96 7.38
C ASN A 53 6.91 16.46 8.74
N ARG A 54 7.44 15.35 9.27
CA ARG A 54 7.03 14.85 10.59
C ARG A 54 7.61 15.73 11.70
N GLN A 55 6.78 16.07 12.67
CA GLN A 55 7.09 17.08 13.69
C GLN A 55 7.32 16.48 15.08
N SER A 56 7.04 15.19 15.25
CA SER A 56 7.26 14.49 16.51
C SER A 56 7.43 12.98 16.32
N SER A 57 7.95 12.32 17.33
CA SER A 57 7.97 10.85 17.42
C SER A 57 6.57 10.22 17.41
N ALA A 58 5.52 10.93 17.81
CA ALA A 58 4.15 10.42 17.70
C ALA A 58 3.71 10.20 16.24
N ASP A 59 4.28 10.93 15.28
CA ASP A 59 3.99 10.76 13.85
C ASP A 59 4.51 9.43 13.29
N TYR A 60 5.36 8.70 14.04
CA TYR A 60 5.86 7.36 13.72
C TYR A 60 5.10 6.23 14.43
N ASP A 61 4.23 6.55 15.41
CA ASP A 61 3.66 5.52 16.30
C ASP A 61 2.75 4.53 15.56
N ASP A 62 1.98 4.98 14.56
CA ASP A 62 1.14 4.08 13.76
C ASP A 62 1.99 3.13 12.89
N ASP A 63 3.11 3.62 12.32
CA ASP A 63 4.08 2.79 11.59
C ASP A 63 4.62 1.67 12.50
N MET A 64 5.14 2.05 13.67
CA MET A 64 5.75 1.13 14.63
C MET A 64 4.76 0.07 15.11
N LYS A 65 3.54 0.48 15.47
CA LYS A 65 2.50 -0.45 15.96
C LYS A 65 2.09 -1.44 14.88
N ARG A 66 1.90 -0.99 13.64
CA ARG A 66 1.50 -1.87 12.52
C ARG A 66 2.60 -2.85 12.18
N ALA A 67 3.83 -2.38 12.00
CA ALA A 67 4.97 -3.25 11.70
C ALA A 67 5.16 -4.31 12.79
N LYS A 68 5.15 -3.90 14.07
CA LYS A 68 5.22 -4.83 15.20
C LYS A 68 4.11 -5.87 15.18
N SER A 69 2.87 -5.44 14.96
CA SER A 69 1.72 -6.34 14.93
C SER A 69 1.77 -7.34 13.76
N ALA A 70 2.46 -6.98 12.68
CA ALA A 70 2.72 -7.87 11.56
C ALA A 70 3.91 -8.82 11.79
N GLY A 71 4.65 -8.64 12.88
CA GLY A 71 5.81 -9.44 13.24
C GLY A 71 7.14 -8.96 12.67
N ILE A 72 7.19 -7.75 12.10
CA ILE A 72 8.45 -7.09 11.70
C ILE A 72 9.20 -6.70 12.98
N ASP A 73 10.49 -7.05 13.05
CA ASP A 73 11.33 -6.86 14.23
C ASP A 73 11.95 -5.45 14.27
N ALA A 74 12.28 -4.86 13.11
CA ALA A 74 12.84 -3.52 13.04
C ALA A 74 12.59 -2.81 11.70
N PHE A 75 12.66 -1.47 11.71
CA PHE A 75 12.83 -0.70 10.48
C PHE A 75 14.31 -0.43 10.18
N ALA A 76 14.69 -0.60 8.91
CA ALA A 76 15.96 -0.13 8.36
C ALA A 76 15.77 1.33 7.90
N LEU A 77 16.18 2.30 8.71
CA LEU A 77 16.00 3.72 8.43
C LEU A 77 17.02 4.16 7.37
N ASN A 78 16.60 4.21 6.11
CA ASN A 78 17.39 4.70 4.99
C ASN A 78 17.58 6.21 5.12
N ILE A 79 18.84 6.64 5.23
CA ILE A 79 19.19 8.05 5.37
C ILE A 79 20.14 8.53 4.27
N GLY A 80 19.81 9.70 3.71
CA GLY A 80 20.75 10.55 2.99
C GLY A 80 21.52 11.46 3.94
N THR A 81 21.80 12.67 3.48
CA THR A 81 22.51 13.72 4.23
C THR A 81 21.65 14.97 4.45
N ASP A 82 20.33 14.84 4.34
CA ASP A 82 19.37 15.94 4.47
C ASP A 82 19.46 16.62 5.84
N ASP A 83 19.15 17.92 5.90
CA ASP A 83 19.24 18.76 7.10
C ASP A 83 18.31 18.29 8.24
N TYR A 84 17.16 17.72 7.90
CA TYR A 84 16.20 17.15 8.84
C TYR A 84 16.53 15.72 9.30
N THR A 85 17.54 15.06 8.72
CA THR A 85 17.84 13.63 8.98
C THR A 85 17.96 13.33 10.47
N ASP A 86 18.70 14.16 11.22
CA ASP A 86 18.91 13.90 12.64
C ASP A 86 17.64 14.09 13.48
N ALA A 87 16.80 15.07 13.15
CA ALA A 87 15.52 15.24 13.82
C ALA A 87 14.60 14.04 13.58
N GLN A 88 14.55 13.54 12.33
CA GLN A 88 13.73 12.38 11.98
C GLN A 88 14.25 11.09 12.60
N LEU A 89 15.56 10.89 12.67
CA LEU A 89 16.15 9.77 13.41
C LEU A 89 15.80 9.86 14.90
N ASP A 90 15.98 11.02 15.55
CA ASP A 90 15.62 11.18 16.96
C ASP A 90 14.15 10.82 17.23
N TYR A 91 13.23 11.24 16.35
CA TYR A 91 11.81 10.87 16.43
C TYR A 91 11.56 9.37 16.22
N ALA A 92 12.19 8.76 15.21
CA ALA A 92 12.03 7.34 14.91
C ALA A 92 12.55 6.45 16.06
N TYR A 93 13.73 6.76 16.63
CA TYR A 93 14.29 6.00 17.74
C TYR A 93 13.45 6.12 19.02
N GLU A 94 12.90 7.31 19.29
CA GLU A 94 12.02 7.52 20.45
C GLU A 94 10.71 6.75 20.30
N SER A 95 10.07 6.81 19.12
CA SER A 95 8.85 6.06 18.83
C SER A 95 9.08 4.55 18.87
N ALA A 96 10.21 4.07 18.32
CA ALA A 96 10.58 2.67 18.37
C ALA A 96 10.65 2.16 19.82
N ASN A 97 11.35 2.89 20.69
CA ASN A 97 11.42 2.57 22.11
C ASN A 97 10.03 2.56 22.77
N ARG A 98 9.22 3.60 22.54
CA ARG A 98 7.88 3.73 23.13
C ARG A 98 6.94 2.59 22.75
N ASN A 99 7.04 2.10 21.51
CA ASN A 99 6.17 1.04 20.99
C ASN A 99 6.79 -0.36 21.11
N GLY A 100 7.98 -0.47 21.71
CA GLY A 100 8.74 -1.72 21.82
C GLY A 100 9.05 -2.35 20.46
N MET A 101 9.34 -1.51 19.48
CA MET A 101 9.95 -1.84 18.18
C MET A 101 11.45 -1.58 18.25
N LYS A 102 12.19 -2.10 17.26
CA LYS A 102 13.58 -1.71 17.04
C LYS A 102 13.72 -0.95 15.72
N VAL A 103 14.81 -0.22 15.60
CA VAL A 103 15.25 0.45 14.38
C VAL A 103 16.77 0.34 14.25
N PHE A 104 17.28 0.50 13.04
CA PHE A 104 18.70 0.66 12.79
C PHE A 104 18.90 1.57 11.58
N ILE A 105 20.11 2.13 11.43
CA ILE A 105 20.43 3.01 10.32
C ILE A 105 20.86 2.18 9.11
N SER A 106 20.28 2.49 7.95
CA SER A 106 20.74 2.10 6.63
C SER A 106 21.29 3.36 5.93
N PHE A 107 22.59 3.43 5.69
CA PHE A 107 23.20 4.58 5.02
C PHE A 107 23.02 4.50 3.51
N ASP A 108 22.51 5.56 2.88
CA ASP A 108 22.29 5.60 1.44
C ASP A 108 23.51 6.17 0.70
N PHE A 109 24.30 5.31 0.06
CA PHE A 109 25.51 5.73 -0.66
C PHE A 109 25.25 6.40 -2.01
N HIS A 110 24.01 6.74 -2.33
CA HIS A 110 23.74 7.78 -3.32
C HIS A 110 24.09 9.19 -2.79
N PHE A 111 23.98 9.39 -1.46
CA PHE A 111 24.28 10.65 -0.79
C PHE A 111 25.58 10.60 0.02
N TRP A 112 25.96 9.42 0.50
CA TRP A 112 27.20 9.18 1.22
C TRP A 112 28.30 8.67 0.28
N SER A 113 29.57 8.92 0.62
CA SER A 113 30.74 8.38 -0.08
C SER A 113 31.44 7.31 0.76
N VAL A 114 32.10 6.34 0.11
CA VAL A 114 32.96 5.36 0.80
C VAL A 114 34.13 6.03 1.54
N GLY A 115 34.49 7.26 1.16
CA GLY A 115 35.45 8.11 1.89
C GLY A 115 34.93 8.62 3.24
N ASP A 116 33.62 8.54 3.49
CA ASP A 116 32.96 9.08 4.68
C ASP A 116 32.89 8.09 5.85
N ALA A 117 33.71 7.02 5.84
CA ALA A 117 33.68 5.97 6.86
C ALA A 117 33.75 6.51 8.30
N ALA A 118 34.54 7.56 8.54
CA ALA A 118 34.61 8.21 9.85
C ALA A 118 33.28 8.91 10.22
N ALA A 119 32.65 9.62 9.28
CA ALA A 119 31.37 10.31 9.50
C ALA A 119 30.22 9.31 9.70
N VAL A 120 30.20 8.22 8.93
CA VAL A 120 29.29 7.09 9.14
C VAL A 120 29.47 6.54 10.57
N GLY A 121 30.71 6.29 11.01
CA GLY A 121 31.00 5.83 12.36
C GLY A 121 30.54 6.82 13.45
N GLN A 122 30.72 8.13 13.26
CA GLN A 122 30.20 9.13 14.21
C GLN A 122 28.67 9.13 14.27
N LYS A 123 27.99 8.93 13.13
CA LYS A 123 26.53 8.81 13.11
C LYS A 123 26.08 7.56 13.85
N VAL A 124 26.74 6.42 13.66
CA VAL A 124 26.47 5.19 14.42
C VAL A 124 26.65 5.44 15.92
N LYS A 125 27.73 6.08 16.35
CA LYS A 125 27.99 6.41 17.76
C LYS A 125 26.84 7.20 18.40
N LYS A 126 26.30 8.18 17.66
CA LYS A 126 25.22 9.04 18.15
C LYS A 126 23.95 8.25 18.54
N TYR A 127 23.65 7.15 17.84
CA TYR A 127 22.42 6.38 18.04
C TYR A 127 22.63 5.00 18.69
N ALA A 128 23.87 4.52 18.79
CA ALA A 128 24.23 3.20 19.30
C ALA A 128 23.59 2.84 20.65
N ASP A 129 23.52 3.81 21.57
CA ASP A 129 23.01 3.60 22.94
C ASP A 129 21.55 3.99 23.12
N ARG A 130 20.84 4.33 22.02
CA ARG A 130 19.41 4.59 22.07
C ARG A 130 18.66 3.28 22.36
N PRO A 131 17.66 3.25 23.27
CA PRO A 131 16.91 2.03 23.59
C PRO A 131 16.20 1.36 22.40
N GLY A 132 15.85 2.14 21.37
CA GLY A 132 15.26 1.66 20.11
C GLY A 132 16.26 0.99 19.16
N GLN A 133 17.57 1.09 19.40
CA GLN A 133 18.60 0.50 18.53
C GLN A 133 18.49 -1.03 18.50
N LEU A 134 18.40 -1.61 17.30
CA LEU A 134 18.55 -3.04 17.10
C LEU A 134 19.99 -3.45 17.41
N ARG A 135 20.13 -4.51 18.22
CA ARG A 135 21.41 -5.16 18.48
C ARG A 135 21.29 -6.63 18.10
N ILE A 136 22.32 -7.15 17.45
CA ILE A 136 22.46 -8.56 17.08
C ILE A 136 23.74 -9.05 17.75
N ASP A 137 23.66 -10.15 18.51
CA ASP A 137 24.80 -10.63 19.31
C ASP A 137 25.41 -9.49 20.17
N ASN A 138 24.54 -8.70 20.81
CA ASN A 138 24.85 -7.50 21.60
C ASN A 138 25.61 -6.37 20.86
N ARG A 139 25.82 -6.50 19.55
CA ARG A 139 26.50 -5.52 18.69
C ARG A 139 25.49 -4.61 17.99
N VAL A 140 25.84 -3.33 17.82
CA VAL A 140 24.99 -2.34 17.14
C VAL A 140 24.80 -2.77 15.69
N PHE A 141 23.55 -3.03 15.29
CA PHE A 141 23.25 -3.42 13.91
C PHE A 141 23.24 -2.18 12.99
N VAL A 142 23.91 -2.30 11.84
CA VAL A 142 24.03 -1.25 10.83
C VAL A 142 23.94 -1.87 9.44
N SER A 143 23.32 -1.18 8.49
CA SER A 143 23.30 -1.57 7.08
C SER A 143 23.57 -0.36 6.18
N SER A 144 23.47 -0.57 4.87
CA SER A 144 23.53 0.48 3.86
C SER A 144 22.75 0.07 2.62
N PHE A 145 22.31 1.06 1.84
CA PHE A 145 22.00 0.90 0.43
C PHE A 145 23.26 1.27 -0.38
N ALA A 146 23.73 0.35 -1.23
CA ALA A 146 25.04 0.42 -1.87
C ALA A 146 26.21 0.68 -0.88
N GLY A 147 27.30 1.27 -1.37
CA GLY A 147 28.48 1.64 -0.57
C GLY A 147 29.63 0.64 -0.63
N ASP A 148 29.68 -0.18 -1.68
CA ASP A 148 30.70 -1.22 -1.89
C ASP A 148 32.10 -0.74 -1.48
N ASN A 149 32.70 -1.48 -0.55
CA ASN A 149 34.04 -1.25 0.00
C ASN A 149 34.18 -0.05 0.96
N LEU A 150 33.10 0.44 1.58
CA LEU A 150 33.21 1.29 2.78
C LEU A 150 34.12 0.62 3.82
N ASP A 151 35.09 1.35 4.34
CA ASP A 151 36.01 0.84 5.36
C ASP A 151 35.30 0.62 6.71
N ALA A 152 34.84 -0.61 6.92
CA ALA A 152 34.15 -0.99 8.15
C ALA A 152 35.04 -0.88 9.41
N ASN A 153 36.37 -0.95 9.29
CA ASN A 153 37.27 -0.76 10.44
C ASN A 153 37.37 0.71 10.82
N ALA A 154 37.40 1.61 9.85
CA ALA A 154 37.28 3.04 10.09
C ALA A 154 35.92 3.39 10.73
N VAL A 155 34.82 2.78 10.27
CA VAL A 155 33.50 2.94 10.92
C VAL A 155 33.52 2.45 12.37
N ARG A 156 34.07 1.27 12.66
CA ARG A 156 34.22 0.75 14.04
C ARG A 156 35.06 1.69 14.92
N SER A 157 36.18 2.15 14.38
CA SER A 157 37.10 3.04 15.10
C SER A 157 36.45 4.38 15.45
N ALA A 158 35.77 5.00 14.47
CA ALA A 158 35.07 6.27 14.68
C ALA A 158 33.83 6.12 15.57
N SER A 159 33.11 5.01 15.46
CA SER A 159 31.94 4.74 16.30
C SER A 159 32.29 4.39 17.75
N GLY A 160 33.50 3.85 17.99
CA GLY A 160 33.88 3.27 19.27
C GLY A 160 33.08 2.01 19.61
N SER A 161 32.45 1.37 18.61
CA SER A 161 31.57 0.22 18.78
C SER A 161 31.97 -0.92 17.84
N ASN A 162 31.84 -2.15 18.33
CA ASN A 162 31.95 -3.33 17.48
C ASN A 162 30.62 -3.56 16.74
N ILE A 163 30.38 -2.81 15.67
CA ILE A 163 29.13 -2.89 14.89
C ILE A 163 28.94 -4.26 14.24
N PHE A 164 27.71 -4.74 14.14
CA PHE A 164 27.30 -5.86 13.29
C PHE A 164 26.84 -5.29 11.95
N PHE A 165 27.68 -5.40 10.92
CA PHE A 165 27.49 -4.68 9.66
C PHE A 165 27.01 -5.58 8.53
N VAL A 166 25.82 -5.29 8.00
CA VAL A 166 25.18 -6.03 6.89
C VAL A 166 24.78 -5.04 5.79
N PRO A 167 25.74 -4.54 4.99
CA PRO A 167 25.45 -3.59 3.93
C PRO A 167 24.84 -4.24 2.69
N ASN A 168 24.26 -3.44 1.81
CA ASN A 168 24.00 -3.83 0.42
C ASN A 168 25.28 -3.75 -0.44
N PHE A 169 26.31 -4.49 -0.03
CA PHE A 169 27.49 -4.71 -0.87
C PHE A 169 27.23 -5.82 -1.88
N THR A 170 27.81 -5.71 -3.07
CA THR A 170 27.50 -6.58 -4.19
C THR A 170 28.59 -7.63 -4.44
N PRO A 171 28.22 -8.87 -4.85
CA PRO A 171 29.18 -9.91 -5.23
C PRO A 171 30.14 -9.54 -6.39
N TRP A 172 29.79 -8.51 -7.17
CA TRP A 172 30.47 -8.14 -8.42
C TRP A 172 31.49 -7.00 -8.24
N GLY A 173 31.51 -6.35 -7.07
CA GLY A 173 32.40 -5.22 -6.80
C GLY A 173 32.76 -5.01 -5.34
N GLY A 174 32.06 -5.66 -4.40
CA GLY A 174 32.27 -5.55 -2.97
C GLY A 174 33.27 -6.56 -2.40
N SER A 175 33.95 -6.15 -1.33
CA SER A 175 34.73 -7.04 -0.46
C SER A 175 33.89 -7.52 0.72
N THR A 176 34.04 -8.79 1.11
CA THR A 176 33.44 -9.33 2.35
C THR A 176 34.31 -9.08 3.59
N ASN A 177 35.46 -8.43 3.42
CA ASN A 177 36.34 -8.08 4.53
C ASN A 177 35.69 -7.03 5.43
N GLY A 178 35.67 -7.29 6.74
CA GLY A 178 35.13 -6.34 7.71
C GLY A 178 33.60 -6.26 7.78
N ILE A 179 32.84 -7.02 6.99
CA ILE A 179 31.37 -7.11 7.10
C ILE A 179 30.95 -8.45 7.74
N ASP A 180 29.79 -8.46 8.42
CA ASP A 180 29.22 -9.64 9.08
C ASP A 180 28.21 -10.39 8.18
N GLY A 181 27.72 -9.69 7.16
CA GLY A 181 26.81 -10.22 6.15
C GLY A 181 26.60 -9.24 5.02
N ALA A 182 25.68 -9.55 4.10
CA ALA A 182 25.20 -8.56 3.13
C ALA A 182 23.69 -8.70 2.85
N LEU A 183 23.08 -7.57 2.52
CA LEU A 183 21.72 -7.42 2.02
C LEU A 183 21.72 -7.52 0.50
N ASN A 184 20.91 -8.43 -0.05
CA ASN A 184 20.61 -8.42 -1.47
C ASN A 184 19.45 -7.44 -1.75
N TRP A 185 19.69 -6.43 -2.59
CA TRP A 185 18.65 -5.49 -3.03
C TRP A 185 17.87 -5.95 -4.27
N MET A 186 18.29 -7.03 -4.93
CA MET A 186 17.64 -7.56 -6.13
C MET A 186 16.34 -8.26 -5.75
N GLY A 187 15.32 -7.47 -5.40
CA GLY A 187 13.99 -7.93 -5.00
C GLY A 187 13.10 -8.34 -6.16
N TRP A 188 13.49 -8.07 -7.42
CA TRP A 188 12.68 -8.30 -8.62
C TRP A 188 13.48 -8.96 -9.75
N PRO A 189 12.83 -9.78 -10.60
CA PRO A 189 13.40 -10.23 -11.85
C PRO A 189 13.88 -9.07 -12.72
N ASN A 190 15.10 -9.16 -13.24
CA ASN A 190 15.74 -8.10 -14.02
C ASN A 190 16.66 -8.68 -15.11
N ASP A 191 17.27 -7.84 -15.95
CA ASP A 191 18.17 -8.22 -17.03
C ASP A 191 19.67 -8.30 -16.62
N GLY A 192 19.95 -8.18 -15.32
CA GLY A 192 21.30 -8.07 -14.75
C GLY A 192 21.85 -6.65 -14.67
N ASN A 193 21.14 -5.64 -15.22
CA ASN A 193 21.55 -4.23 -15.25
C ASN A 193 20.46 -3.32 -14.65
N ASN A 194 19.73 -3.83 -13.67
CA ASN A 194 18.66 -3.09 -12.99
C ASN A 194 17.57 -2.56 -13.96
N LYS A 195 17.22 -3.36 -14.98
CA LYS A 195 16.08 -3.13 -15.88
C LYS A 195 15.27 -4.40 -16.07
N ALA A 196 14.04 -4.26 -16.55
CA ALA A 196 13.18 -5.43 -16.79
C ALA A 196 13.86 -6.43 -17.74
N PRO A 197 13.61 -7.74 -17.60
CA PRO A 197 14.14 -8.74 -18.50
C PRO A 197 13.85 -8.41 -19.96
N LYS A 198 14.91 -8.40 -20.79
CA LYS A 198 14.85 -8.13 -22.23
C LYS A 198 15.98 -8.83 -22.96
N ASP A 199 15.81 -9.03 -24.26
CA ASP A 199 16.82 -9.65 -25.15
C ASP A 199 17.32 -11.01 -24.67
N GLY A 200 16.42 -11.81 -24.06
CA GLY A 200 16.74 -13.13 -23.51
C GLY A 200 17.54 -13.13 -22.21
N LYS A 201 17.86 -11.95 -21.65
CA LYS A 201 18.52 -11.82 -20.34
C LYS A 201 17.47 -11.77 -19.24
N SER A 202 17.60 -12.66 -18.26
CA SER A 202 16.74 -12.70 -17.08
C SER A 202 17.55 -13.22 -15.89
N VAL A 203 17.51 -12.48 -14.79
CA VAL A 203 18.10 -12.81 -13.50
C VAL A 203 16.97 -12.80 -12.49
N SER A 204 16.70 -13.96 -11.88
CA SER A 204 15.67 -14.08 -10.84
C SER A 204 16.19 -13.60 -9.48
N VAL A 205 15.27 -13.39 -8.54
CA VAL A 205 15.63 -13.12 -7.13
C VAL A 205 16.49 -14.26 -6.56
N ALA A 206 16.13 -15.51 -6.86
CA ALA A 206 16.87 -16.70 -6.42
C ALA A 206 18.29 -16.80 -7.01
N ASP A 207 18.53 -16.29 -8.22
CA ASP A 207 19.88 -16.18 -8.78
C ASP A 207 20.72 -15.15 -8.01
N GLY A 208 20.09 -14.05 -7.58
CA GLY A 208 20.66 -13.09 -6.65
C GLY A 208 21.02 -13.74 -5.31
N ASP A 209 20.09 -14.49 -4.70
CA ASP A 209 20.33 -15.22 -3.45
C ASP A 209 21.54 -16.16 -3.57
N LYS A 210 21.62 -16.93 -4.67
CA LYS A 210 22.73 -17.84 -4.93
C LYS A 210 24.06 -17.08 -5.08
N SER A 211 24.06 -15.95 -5.77
CA SER A 211 25.26 -15.14 -5.99
C SER A 211 25.79 -14.56 -4.67
N TYR A 212 24.89 -14.01 -3.85
CA TYR A 212 25.25 -13.47 -2.53
C TYR A 212 25.71 -14.56 -1.58
N THR A 213 24.97 -15.68 -1.46
CA THR A 213 25.34 -16.76 -0.53
C THR A 213 26.67 -17.41 -0.88
N ASN A 214 26.97 -17.61 -2.17
CA ASN A 214 28.28 -18.10 -2.61
C ASN A 214 29.42 -17.13 -2.27
N TRP A 215 29.21 -15.83 -2.50
CA TRP A 215 30.21 -14.79 -2.23
C TRP A 215 30.46 -14.59 -0.73
N LEU A 216 29.41 -14.67 0.09
CA LEU A 216 29.47 -14.49 1.54
C LEU A 216 30.09 -15.70 2.27
N GLY A 217 30.04 -16.90 1.70
CA GLY A 217 30.44 -18.13 2.38
C GLY A 217 29.62 -18.33 3.66
N ASN A 218 30.29 -18.31 4.81
CA ASN A 218 29.65 -18.52 6.13
C ASN A 218 29.07 -17.25 6.76
N LYS A 219 29.20 -16.08 6.11
CA LYS A 219 28.66 -14.81 6.62
C LYS A 219 27.14 -14.76 6.46
N LYS A 220 26.49 -13.82 7.16
CA LYS A 220 25.02 -13.74 7.17
C LYS A 220 24.49 -13.20 5.86
N TYR A 221 23.37 -13.76 5.42
CA TYR A 221 22.65 -13.30 4.26
C TYR A 221 21.31 -12.69 4.68
N MET A 222 21.01 -11.51 4.13
CA MET A 222 19.72 -10.86 4.27
C MET A 222 19.01 -10.85 2.92
N ALA A 223 17.93 -11.62 2.83
CA ALA A 223 17.18 -11.85 1.60
C ALA A 223 16.11 -10.76 1.38
N PRO A 224 15.94 -10.25 0.14
CA PRO A 224 14.90 -9.27 -0.14
C PRO A 224 13.54 -9.95 -0.29
N ILE A 225 12.51 -9.22 0.12
CA ILE A 225 11.11 -9.52 -0.18
C ILE A 225 10.48 -8.24 -0.70
N SER A 226 9.92 -8.25 -1.90
CA SER A 226 9.23 -7.08 -2.43
C SER A 226 7.97 -7.48 -3.20
N PRO A 227 6.88 -6.70 -3.14
CA PRO A 227 5.66 -7.05 -3.84
C PRO A 227 5.56 -6.55 -5.26
N TRP A 228 6.12 -5.38 -5.54
CA TRP A 228 5.94 -4.66 -6.80
C TRP A 228 7.11 -3.75 -7.08
N PHE A 229 7.25 -3.22 -8.29
CA PHE A 229 8.13 -2.09 -8.57
C PHE A 229 7.60 -1.34 -9.78
N PHE A 230 7.38 -0.04 -9.62
CA PHE A 230 7.04 0.86 -10.70
C PHE A 230 7.39 2.29 -10.33
N THR A 231 8.00 3.02 -11.26
CA THR A 231 8.32 4.45 -11.11
C THR A 231 8.00 5.19 -12.41
N HIS A 232 7.56 6.45 -12.30
CA HIS A 232 7.10 7.25 -13.44
C HIS A 232 7.33 8.76 -13.27
N TYR A 233 8.53 9.13 -12.81
CA TYR A 233 8.95 10.51 -12.71
C TYR A 233 9.29 11.08 -14.09
N GLY A 234 8.50 12.06 -14.54
CA GLY A 234 8.74 12.79 -15.78
C GLY A 234 9.77 13.93 -15.65
N PRO A 235 9.95 14.71 -16.73
CA PRO A 235 10.83 15.88 -16.77
C PRO A 235 10.45 17.03 -15.82
N GLU A 236 9.32 16.93 -15.11
CA GLU A 236 8.93 17.87 -14.07
C GLU A 236 9.77 17.79 -12.79
N VAL A 237 10.62 16.77 -12.64
CA VAL A 237 11.58 16.63 -11.54
C VAL A 237 12.99 16.36 -12.06
N ASP A 238 14.00 16.64 -11.24
CA ASP A 238 15.42 16.47 -11.59
C ASP A 238 15.89 15.00 -11.61
N TRP A 239 15.17 14.12 -10.93
CA TRP A 239 15.45 12.69 -10.78
C TRP A 239 14.53 11.83 -11.65
N SER A 240 14.26 12.26 -12.89
CA SER A 240 13.34 11.55 -13.80
C SER A 240 13.73 10.07 -13.96
N LYS A 241 12.72 9.19 -13.92
CA LYS A 241 12.82 7.73 -13.83
C LYS A 241 11.55 7.11 -14.41
N ASN A 242 11.63 6.13 -15.30
CA ASN A 242 10.43 5.54 -15.91
C ASN A 242 10.58 4.06 -16.32
N TRP A 243 10.32 3.11 -15.40
CA TRP A 243 10.33 1.68 -15.69
C TRP A 243 9.50 0.87 -14.68
N VAL A 244 9.31 -0.40 -14.98
CA VAL A 244 8.58 -1.39 -14.16
C VAL A 244 9.31 -2.72 -14.17
N PHE A 245 9.32 -3.46 -13.05
CA PHE A 245 9.82 -4.84 -13.03
C PHE A 245 8.68 -5.87 -13.05
N PRO A 246 8.89 -7.08 -13.61
CA PRO A 246 7.94 -8.18 -13.50
C PRO A 246 7.69 -8.54 -12.04
N SER A 247 6.50 -8.23 -11.54
CA SER A 247 6.19 -8.36 -10.11
C SER A 247 4.95 -9.20 -9.80
N GLY A 248 4.18 -9.58 -10.81
CA GLY A 248 2.90 -10.31 -10.75
C GLY A 248 2.56 -11.01 -9.43
N SER A 249 2.99 -12.27 -9.28
CA SER A 249 2.79 -13.10 -8.09
C SER A 249 3.96 -13.03 -7.08
N LEU A 250 4.90 -12.12 -7.29
CA LEU A 250 6.23 -12.13 -6.67
C LEU A 250 6.19 -12.20 -5.14
N ILE A 251 5.35 -11.39 -4.49
CA ILE A 251 5.26 -11.39 -3.01
C ILE A 251 4.88 -12.77 -2.45
N PHE A 252 3.94 -13.46 -3.11
CA PHE A 252 3.44 -14.76 -2.67
C PHE A 252 4.48 -15.85 -2.92
N ASP A 253 5.04 -15.87 -4.12
CA ASP A 253 6.04 -16.85 -4.51
C ASP A 253 7.30 -16.70 -3.64
N ARG A 254 7.72 -15.45 -3.41
CA ARG A 254 8.90 -15.12 -2.61
C ARG A 254 8.73 -15.51 -1.15
N TRP A 255 7.58 -15.26 -0.55
CA TRP A 255 7.31 -15.69 0.82
C TRP A 255 7.34 -17.22 0.96
N ASN A 256 6.79 -17.96 0.00
CA ASN A 256 6.88 -19.41 -0.02
C ASN A 256 8.34 -19.89 -0.14
N GLU A 257 9.15 -19.25 -0.98
CA GLU A 257 10.58 -19.56 -1.07
C GLU A 257 11.31 -19.30 0.26
N VAL A 258 11.08 -18.14 0.87
CA VAL A 258 11.71 -17.71 2.12
C VAL A 258 11.47 -18.68 3.27
N ILE A 259 10.23 -19.17 3.44
CA ILE A 259 9.93 -20.14 4.51
C ILE A 259 10.59 -21.49 4.28
N GLN A 260 10.77 -21.91 3.01
CA GLN A 260 11.45 -23.16 2.66
C GLN A 260 12.98 -23.06 2.81
N LYS A 261 13.57 -21.98 2.32
CA LYS A 261 15.02 -21.74 2.33
C LYS A 261 15.53 -21.43 3.72
N GLY A 262 14.76 -20.61 4.43
CA GLY A 262 15.04 -20.29 5.79
C GLY A 262 16.24 -19.39 6.04
N PHE A 263 16.35 -18.33 5.24
CA PHE A 263 17.43 -17.36 5.35
C PHE A 263 17.57 -16.78 6.78
N PRO A 264 18.79 -16.42 7.23
CA PRO A 264 19.00 -15.87 8.56
C PRO A 264 18.25 -14.56 8.81
N MET A 265 18.13 -13.71 7.78
CA MET A 265 17.45 -12.42 7.84
C MET A 265 16.68 -12.19 6.55
N VAL A 266 15.60 -11.42 6.64
CA VAL A 266 14.86 -10.90 5.48
C VAL A 266 14.61 -9.41 5.66
N GLU A 267 14.65 -8.66 4.57
CA GLU A 267 14.23 -7.26 4.54
C GLU A 267 13.13 -7.07 3.49
N ILE A 268 12.01 -6.52 3.93
CA ILE A 268 10.90 -6.16 3.07
C ILE A 268 11.20 -4.81 2.43
N LEU A 269 11.21 -4.79 1.10
CA LEU A 269 11.44 -3.63 0.26
C LEU A 269 10.08 -3.19 -0.33
N THR A 270 9.41 -2.20 0.25
CA THR A 270 9.78 -1.35 1.40
C THR A 270 8.55 -1.05 2.27
N TRP A 271 8.71 -0.31 3.36
CA TRP A 271 7.59 0.17 4.16
C TRP A 271 6.87 1.35 3.51
N ASN A 272 7.59 2.37 3.04
CA ASN A 272 6.99 3.66 2.62
C ASN A 272 7.60 4.26 1.33
N ASP A 273 8.26 3.47 0.47
CA ASP A 273 8.72 4.01 -0.81
C ASP A 273 7.58 4.03 -1.84
N TYR A 274 6.83 5.14 -1.84
CA TYR A 274 5.72 5.38 -2.75
C TYR A 274 6.19 5.65 -4.19
N GLY A 275 7.38 6.23 -4.34
CA GLY A 275 7.99 6.57 -5.62
C GLY A 275 8.29 5.39 -6.51
N GLU A 276 8.78 4.32 -5.91
CA GLU A 276 9.08 3.06 -6.60
C GLU A 276 7.97 2.00 -6.43
N SER A 277 6.83 2.40 -5.87
CA SER A 277 5.58 1.64 -5.78
C SER A 277 5.67 0.30 -5.05
N HIS A 278 6.66 0.13 -4.18
CA HIS A 278 6.89 -1.15 -3.49
C HIS A 278 6.69 -1.11 -1.98
N TYR A 279 6.10 -0.02 -1.50
CA TYR A 279 5.61 0.13 -0.13
C TYR A 279 4.57 -0.93 0.24
N ILE A 280 4.57 -1.34 1.51
CA ILE A 280 3.51 -2.14 2.15
C ILE A 280 2.86 -1.44 3.34
N GLY A 281 3.37 -0.26 3.71
CA GLY A 281 2.83 0.61 4.75
C GLY A 281 1.68 1.49 4.25
N PRO A 282 0.99 2.19 5.16
CA PRO A 282 -0.19 2.98 4.82
C PRO A 282 0.15 4.30 4.12
N LEU A 283 -0.61 4.63 3.06
CA LEU A 283 -0.56 5.92 2.37
C LEU A 283 -0.86 7.10 3.30
N LYS A 284 -1.77 6.93 4.26
CA LYS A 284 -2.21 8.01 5.15
C LYS A 284 -1.13 8.47 6.15
N ASN A 285 -0.03 7.73 6.26
CA ASN A 285 1.03 8.07 7.20
C ASN A 285 1.84 9.24 6.65
N LYS A 286 2.07 10.27 7.48
CA LYS A 286 2.65 11.55 7.06
C LYS A 286 3.96 11.37 6.30
N HIS A 287 4.01 11.97 5.12
CA HIS A 287 5.18 12.07 4.25
C HIS A 287 5.05 13.29 3.33
N THR A 288 6.14 13.69 2.70
CA THR A 288 6.18 14.70 1.64
C THR A 288 6.00 14.04 0.28
N ASP A 289 5.30 14.71 -0.62
CA ASP A 289 5.13 14.25 -2.00
C ASP A 289 6.34 14.60 -2.88
N ASP A 290 7.14 13.58 -3.19
CA ASP A 290 8.28 13.67 -4.12
C ASP A 290 7.87 13.66 -5.61
N GLY A 291 6.56 13.64 -5.90
CA GLY A 291 5.96 13.51 -7.22
C GLY A 291 5.19 12.20 -7.42
N ALA A 292 5.37 11.22 -6.53
CA ALA A 292 4.76 9.90 -6.62
C ALA A 292 3.23 9.89 -6.47
N SER A 293 2.63 10.94 -5.90
CA SER A 293 1.17 11.01 -5.69
C SER A 293 0.36 10.79 -6.96
N LYS A 294 0.93 11.10 -8.13
CA LYS A 294 0.37 10.84 -9.46
C LYS A 294 0.03 9.37 -9.73
N TRP A 295 0.78 8.43 -9.17
CA TRP A 295 0.53 6.99 -9.32
C TRP A 295 0.29 6.24 -8.00
N SER A 296 0.54 6.87 -6.84
CA SER A 296 0.25 6.29 -5.52
C SER A 296 -1.10 6.72 -4.94
N ASN A 297 -1.68 7.85 -5.38
CA ASN A 297 -3.01 8.25 -4.93
C ASN A 297 -4.05 7.15 -5.26
N ASP A 298 -4.86 6.81 -4.27
CA ASP A 298 -5.87 5.74 -4.33
C ASP A 298 -5.32 4.31 -4.58
N MET A 299 -4.02 4.07 -4.37
CA MET A 299 -3.38 2.76 -4.53
C MET A 299 -2.91 2.16 -3.18
N PRO A 300 -3.81 1.84 -2.23
CA PRO A 300 -3.39 1.25 -0.97
C PRO A 300 -2.70 -0.11 -1.19
N HIS A 301 -1.62 -0.38 -0.45
CA HIS A 301 -0.86 -1.63 -0.52
C HIS A 301 -0.96 -2.50 0.75
N ASN A 302 -1.78 -2.10 1.73
CA ASN A 302 -1.88 -2.77 3.04
C ASN A 302 -2.26 -4.26 2.97
N GLY A 303 -2.94 -4.69 1.90
CA GLY A 303 -3.27 -6.10 1.70
C GLY A 303 -2.03 -6.99 1.61
N TRP A 304 -0.89 -6.49 1.13
CA TRP A 304 0.37 -7.23 1.13
C TRP A 304 1.00 -7.35 2.51
N LEU A 305 0.82 -6.35 3.39
CA LEU A 305 1.19 -6.48 4.79
C LEU A 305 0.34 -7.58 5.45
N ASP A 306 -0.98 -7.58 5.24
CA ASP A 306 -1.88 -8.63 5.74
C ASP A 306 -1.52 -10.02 5.21
N LEU A 307 -1.25 -10.13 3.91
CA LEU A 307 -0.76 -11.37 3.29
C LEU A 307 0.50 -11.88 3.96
N SER A 308 1.44 -10.99 4.31
CA SER A 308 2.75 -11.34 4.85
C SER A 308 2.70 -11.86 6.29
N LYS A 309 1.70 -11.46 7.10
CA LYS A 309 1.61 -11.82 8.54
C LYS A 309 1.77 -13.31 8.84
N PRO A 310 0.99 -14.24 8.24
CA PRO A 310 1.14 -15.66 8.53
C PRO A 310 2.47 -16.24 8.01
N PHE A 311 3.05 -15.67 6.94
CA PHE A 311 4.36 -16.08 6.44
C PHE A 311 5.50 -15.63 7.36
N ILE A 312 5.44 -14.40 7.88
CA ILE A 312 6.37 -13.88 8.89
C ILE A 312 6.32 -14.80 10.13
N ALA A 313 5.12 -15.15 10.60
CA ALA A 313 4.96 -16.03 11.74
C ALA A 313 5.54 -17.43 11.49
N ALA A 314 5.27 -18.04 10.33
CA ALA A 314 5.86 -19.33 9.95
C ALA A 314 7.40 -19.26 9.83
N TYR A 315 7.92 -18.23 9.18
CA TYR A 315 9.35 -17.99 9.00
C TYR A 315 10.09 -17.90 10.35
N LYS A 316 9.56 -17.14 11.31
CA LYS A 316 10.15 -16.96 12.64
C LYS A 316 10.16 -18.25 13.46
N ASN A 317 9.18 -19.11 13.22
CA ASN A 317 9.04 -20.42 13.86
C ASN A 317 9.69 -21.57 13.09
N LYS A 318 10.37 -21.28 11.96
CA LYS A 318 11.01 -22.29 11.09
C LYS A 318 10.02 -23.30 10.49
N ASP A 319 8.74 -22.94 10.41
CA ASP A 319 7.74 -23.76 9.73
C ASP A 319 7.78 -23.51 8.22
N THR A 320 7.46 -24.55 7.46
CA THR A 320 7.40 -24.53 5.99
C THR A 320 5.96 -24.44 5.47
N SER A 321 4.99 -24.28 6.36
CA SER A 321 3.57 -24.11 6.05
C SER A 321 2.97 -23.01 6.91
N VAL A 322 2.13 -22.18 6.29
CA VAL A 322 1.44 -21.06 6.96
C VAL A 322 0.10 -21.44 7.57
N ALA A 323 -0.43 -22.64 7.31
CA ALA A 323 -1.83 -22.98 7.59
C ALA A 323 -2.26 -22.73 9.05
N LYS A 324 -1.40 -23.06 10.03
CA LYS A 324 -1.69 -22.86 11.47
C LYS A 324 -1.62 -21.39 11.92
N TYR A 325 -1.06 -20.51 11.10
CA TYR A 325 -0.93 -19.07 11.36
C TYR A 325 -2.06 -18.24 10.75
N ILE A 326 -2.98 -18.88 10.03
CA ILE A 326 -4.16 -18.22 9.47
C ILE A 326 -5.24 -18.16 10.56
N GLU A 327 -5.41 -16.99 11.15
CA GLU A 327 -6.34 -16.79 12.27
C GLU A 327 -7.80 -16.63 11.83
N LYS A 328 -8.01 -16.08 10.63
CA LYS A 328 -9.31 -15.80 10.00
C LYS A 328 -9.24 -16.06 8.50
N ASP A 329 -10.39 -16.39 7.90
CA ASP A 329 -10.50 -16.41 6.44
C ASP A 329 -10.33 -14.99 5.89
N GLN A 330 -9.53 -14.85 4.84
CA GLN A 330 -9.32 -13.58 4.15
C GLN A 330 -9.02 -13.83 2.67
N ILE A 331 -9.50 -12.94 1.81
CA ILE A 331 -9.05 -12.85 0.42
C ILE A 331 -8.24 -11.57 0.29
N ILE A 332 -7.08 -11.64 -0.35
CA ILE A 332 -6.24 -10.50 -0.70
C ILE A 332 -6.14 -10.48 -2.22
N TYR A 333 -6.26 -9.32 -2.84
CA TYR A 333 -6.21 -9.21 -4.30
C TYR A 333 -5.46 -7.97 -4.74
N TRP A 334 -4.86 -8.03 -5.92
CA TRP A 334 -4.23 -6.87 -6.55
C TRP A 334 -4.26 -6.94 -8.07
N TYR A 335 -4.28 -5.76 -8.68
CA TYR A 335 -4.27 -5.58 -10.14
C TYR A 335 -4.03 -4.12 -10.50
N ARG A 336 -3.69 -3.88 -11.77
CA ARG A 336 -3.58 -2.51 -12.32
C ARG A 336 -4.95 -1.99 -12.74
N ARG A 337 -5.18 -0.70 -12.53
CA ARG A 337 -6.39 0.01 -12.97
C ARG A 337 -6.58 -0.01 -14.49
N ASN A 338 -5.50 -0.16 -15.26
CA ASN A 338 -5.53 -0.16 -16.71
C ASN A 338 -4.84 -1.42 -17.27
N LEU A 339 -5.34 -1.91 -18.40
CA LEU A 339 -4.67 -2.96 -19.17
C LEU A 339 -3.39 -2.38 -19.79
N LYS A 340 -2.32 -3.20 -19.90
CA LYS A 340 -1.00 -2.74 -20.35
C LYS A 340 -0.98 -2.10 -21.74
N GLY A 341 -1.97 -2.45 -22.57
CA GLY A 341 -2.09 -1.98 -23.94
C GLY A 341 -2.71 -0.59 -24.07
N LEU A 342 -3.33 -0.03 -23.01
CA LEU A 342 -3.90 1.31 -23.04
C LEU A 342 -2.84 2.32 -23.48
N ASN A 343 -3.18 3.24 -24.39
CA ASN A 343 -2.26 4.28 -24.85
C ASN A 343 -2.62 5.62 -24.20
N CYS A 344 -1.65 6.22 -23.52
CA CYS A 344 -1.74 7.51 -22.84
C CYS A 344 -0.76 8.55 -23.40
N ASP A 345 -0.06 8.27 -24.51
CA ASP A 345 1.06 9.09 -25.03
C ASP A 345 0.68 10.57 -25.20
N ALA A 346 -0.55 10.85 -25.64
CA ALA A 346 -1.02 12.21 -25.89
C ALA A 346 -1.12 13.06 -24.62
N THR A 347 -1.25 12.45 -23.43
CA THR A 347 -1.48 13.15 -22.16
C THR A 347 -0.43 12.85 -21.10
N ASP A 348 0.44 11.88 -21.33
CA ASP A 348 1.41 11.38 -20.37
C ASP A 348 2.61 12.32 -20.21
N THR A 349 3.14 12.43 -18.99
CA THR A 349 4.23 13.39 -18.67
C THR A 349 5.60 12.94 -19.15
N THR A 350 5.79 11.65 -19.42
CA THR A 350 7.06 11.08 -19.90
C THR A 350 7.11 10.97 -21.44
N SER A 351 6.01 11.25 -22.12
CA SER A 351 5.90 11.13 -23.58
C SER A 351 6.43 12.38 -24.30
N GLY A 352 7.33 12.18 -25.27
CA GLY A 352 7.82 13.24 -26.16
C GLY A 352 8.70 14.32 -25.51
N ARG A 353 9.16 14.11 -24.27
CA ARG A 353 9.99 15.07 -23.53
C ARG A 353 11.22 14.40 -22.92
N ALA A 354 12.39 15.01 -23.13
CA ALA A 354 13.63 14.60 -22.50
C ALA A 354 13.69 15.07 -21.04
N PRO A 355 14.37 14.34 -20.14
CA PRO A 355 14.51 14.75 -18.75
C PRO A 355 15.48 15.95 -18.67
N PRO A 356 15.35 16.83 -17.66
CA PRO A 356 16.23 17.97 -17.49
C PRO A 356 17.69 17.55 -17.25
N LYS A 357 17.88 16.40 -16.60
CA LYS A 357 19.18 15.76 -16.37
C LYS A 357 19.18 14.36 -17.01
N PRO A 358 19.82 14.19 -18.19
CA PRO A 358 19.93 12.90 -18.84
C PRO A 358 20.52 11.86 -17.90
N ASN A 359 19.86 10.71 -17.81
CA ASN A 359 20.28 9.59 -16.99
C ASN A 359 19.79 8.27 -17.61
N GLU A 360 20.39 7.15 -17.21
CA GLU A 360 20.10 5.81 -17.75
C GLU A 360 18.77 5.20 -17.27
N ASN A 361 18.09 5.87 -16.35
CA ASN A 361 16.88 5.38 -15.68
C ASN A 361 15.60 6.04 -16.24
N TYR A 362 15.71 7.02 -17.13
CA TYR A 362 14.57 7.65 -17.79
C TYR A 362 14.40 7.16 -19.23
N PHE A 363 13.23 6.57 -19.48
CA PHE A 363 12.79 6.12 -20.81
C PHE A 363 11.59 6.97 -21.23
N GLN A 364 11.57 7.47 -22.46
CA GLN A 364 10.44 8.28 -22.93
C GLN A 364 9.22 7.40 -23.26
N GLY A 365 8.03 7.88 -22.87
CA GLY A 365 6.76 7.23 -23.16
C GLY A 365 6.38 6.15 -22.16
N ARG A 366 5.77 5.07 -22.63
CA ARG A 366 5.37 3.98 -21.74
C ARG A 366 6.58 3.40 -20.97
N PRO A 367 6.44 3.08 -19.67
CA PRO A 367 7.57 2.65 -18.82
C PRO A 367 8.37 1.48 -19.42
N ASP A 368 9.71 1.53 -19.39
CA ASP A 368 10.54 0.39 -19.82
C ASP A 368 10.15 -0.87 -19.03
N GLY A 369 10.04 -2.00 -19.71
CA GLY A 369 9.60 -3.26 -19.11
C GLY A 369 8.10 -3.52 -19.14
N TRP A 370 7.25 -2.58 -19.59
CA TRP A 370 5.80 -2.75 -19.61
C TRP A 370 5.32 -4.02 -20.34
N GLN A 371 6.07 -4.48 -21.34
CA GLN A 371 5.77 -5.68 -22.13
C GLN A 371 5.76 -6.95 -21.27
N SER A 372 6.63 -6.99 -20.26
CA SER A 372 6.78 -8.12 -19.33
C SER A 372 5.59 -8.28 -18.38
N MET A 373 4.72 -7.28 -18.31
CA MET A 373 3.62 -7.27 -17.36
C MET A 373 2.41 -8.06 -17.89
N GLU A 374 1.76 -8.81 -17.00
CA GLU A 374 0.54 -9.58 -17.30
C GLU A 374 -0.71 -8.73 -17.02
N ASP A 375 -1.73 -8.84 -17.85
CA ASP A 375 -3.06 -8.30 -17.58
C ASP A 375 -3.85 -9.31 -16.73
N THR A 376 -3.60 -9.28 -15.43
CA THR A 376 -4.09 -10.29 -14.48
C THR A 376 -4.59 -9.65 -13.18
N VAL A 377 -5.69 -10.18 -12.67
CA VAL A 377 -6.13 -10.03 -11.28
C VAL A 377 -5.55 -11.18 -10.48
N TYR A 378 -4.66 -10.85 -9.55
CA TYR A 378 -4.03 -11.80 -8.64
C TYR A 378 -4.84 -11.85 -7.36
N VAL A 379 -5.09 -13.06 -6.86
CA VAL A 379 -5.88 -13.30 -5.65
C VAL A 379 -5.20 -14.34 -4.80
N VAL A 380 -4.90 -14.02 -3.54
CA VAL A 380 -4.49 -14.99 -2.53
C VAL A 380 -5.64 -15.18 -1.54
N SER A 381 -6.06 -16.43 -1.39
CA SER A 381 -6.95 -16.84 -0.30
C SER A 381 -6.12 -17.35 0.87
N LEU A 382 -6.43 -16.88 2.07
CA LEU A 382 -5.92 -17.38 3.35
C LEU A 382 -7.09 -18.01 4.08
N LEU A 383 -7.19 -19.34 4.08
CA LEU A 383 -8.37 -20.05 4.60
C LEU A 383 -8.06 -20.93 5.81
N LYS A 384 -8.96 -20.95 6.79
CA LYS A 384 -8.91 -21.89 7.93
C LYS A 384 -9.42 -23.27 7.59
N SER A 385 -10.36 -23.35 6.66
CA SER A 385 -10.93 -24.59 6.13
C SER A 385 -11.23 -24.42 4.66
N ALA A 386 -11.29 -25.53 3.92
CA ALA A 386 -11.57 -25.52 2.49
C ALA A 386 -12.88 -24.77 2.15
N GLY A 387 -12.95 -24.27 0.92
CA GLY A 387 -14.13 -23.61 0.37
C GLY A 387 -13.97 -23.28 -1.11
N THR A 388 -15.01 -22.72 -1.72
CA THR A 388 -15.03 -22.32 -3.12
C THR A 388 -14.76 -20.83 -3.22
N VAL A 389 -13.68 -20.43 -3.91
CA VAL A 389 -13.41 -19.03 -4.24
C VAL A 389 -13.92 -18.72 -5.64
N ILE A 390 -14.76 -17.68 -5.74
CA ILE A 390 -15.31 -17.16 -6.99
C ILE A 390 -14.77 -15.76 -7.19
N ILE A 391 -14.14 -15.52 -8.34
CA ILE A 391 -13.53 -14.24 -8.71
C ILE A 391 -14.10 -13.83 -10.04
N LYS A 392 -14.59 -12.60 -10.14
CA LYS A 392 -15.00 -11.97 -11.39
C LYS A 392 -14.10 -10.78 -11.66
N SER A 393 -13.62 -10.64 -12.89
CA SER A 393 -13.02 -9.41 -13.39
C SER A 393 -13.72 -9.05 -14.68
N GLY A 394 -14.58 -8.03 -14.67
CA GLY A 394 -15.32 -7.64 -15.86
C GLY A 394 -16.14 -8.81 -16.43
N SER A 395 -15.83 -9.19 -17.68
CA SER A 395 -16.42 -10.34 -18.37
C SER A 395 -15.90 -11.71 -17.92
N ASN A 396 -14.76 -11.76 -17.24
CA ASN A 396 -14.07 -13.00 -16.90
C ASN A 396 -14.51 -13.51 -15.53
N THR A 397 -14.60 -14.83 -15.35
CA THR A 397 -14.94 -15.46 -14.07
C THR A 397 -14.13 -16.73 -13.87
N VAL A 398 -13.59 -16.90 -12.66
CA VAL A 398 -12.95 -18.12 -12.19
C VAL A 398 -13.65 -18.59 -10.94
N THR A 399 -13.98 -19.88 -10.88
CA THR A 399 -14.49 -20.57 -9.69
C THR A 399 -13.54 -21.72 -9.37
N LYS A 400 -13.04 -21.76 -8.13
CA LYS A 400 -12.03 -22.73 -7.72
C LYS A 400 -12.28 -23.23 -6.30
N GLU A 401 -12.32 -24.55 -6.12
CA GLU A 401 -12.20 -25.16 -4.81
C GLU A 401 -10.77 -24.98 -4.28
N VAL A 402 -10.65 -24.45 -3.08
CA VAL A 402 -9.36 -24.16 -2.43
C VAL A 402 -9.30 -24.82 -1.05
N PRO A 403 -8.15 -25.42 -0.68
CA PRO A 403 -7.98 -26.03 0.62
C PRO A 403 -7.81 -24.97 1.72
N ALA A 404 -7.74 -25.42 2.97
CA ALA A 404 -7.17 -24.59 4.05
C ALA A 404 -5.71 -24.22 3.73
N GLY A 405 -5.25 -23.07 4.18
CA GLY A 405 -3.93 -22.54 3.88
C GLY A 405 -3.97 -21.34 2.94
N ALA A 406 -2.80 -21.07 2.34
CA ALA A 406 -2.59 -19.99 1.39
C ALA A 406 -2.68 -20.54 -0.05
N THR A 407 -3.54 -19.96 -0.90
CA THR A 407 -3.63 -20.35 -2.31
C THR A 407 -3.70 -19.12 -3.22
N LEU A 408 -2.76 -19.04 -4.16
CA LEU A 408 -2.78 -18.07 -5.26
C LEU A 408 -3.73 -18.54 -6.39
N ILE A 409 -4.51 -17.60 -6.91
CA ILE A 409 -5.40 -17.74 -8.05
C ILE A 409 -5.14 -16.55 -8.97
N LYS A 410 -4.99 -16.82 -10.26
CA LYS A 410 -4.86 -15.80 -11.30
C LYS A 410 -6.13 -15.79 -12.14
N VAL A 411 -6.60 -14.60 -12.49
CA VAL A 411 -7.74 -14.38 -13.39
C VAL A 411 -7.34 -13.35 -14.44
N ASP A 412 -7.65 -13.60 -15.70
CA ASP A 412 -7.40 -12.61 -16.75
C ASP A 412 -8.14 -11.31 -16.44
N ALA A 413 -7.43 -10.19 -16.48
CA ALA A 413 -8.01 -8.88 -16.26
C ALA A 413 -8.94 -8.51 -17.43
N SER A 414 -10.08 -7.92 -17.10
CA SER A 414 -11.05 -7.38 -18.07
C SER A 414 -11.73 -6.16 -17.48
N LEU A 415 -12.16 -5.25 -18.36
CA LEU A 415 -12.74 -3.96 -18.01
C LEU A 415 -13.99 -4.12 -17.13
N GLY A 416 -14.20 -3.17 -16.23
CA GLY A 416 -15.33 -3.14 -15.29
C GLY A 416 -14.92 -3.59 -13.89
N LYS A 417 -15.92 -4.06 -13.13
CA LYS A 417 -15.81 -4.37 -11.70
C LYS A 417 -15.09 -5.69 -11.42
N GLN A 418 -14.45 -5.75 -10.25
CA GLN A 418 -13.78 -6.93 -9.71
C GLN A 418 -14.54 -7.37 -8.46
N THR A 419 -15.05 -8.59 -8.44
CA THR A 419 -15.82 -9.12 -7.30
C THR A 419 -15.20 -10.42 -6.80
N PHE A 420 -15.23 -10.62 -5.49
CA PHE A 420 -14.59 -11.74 -4.83
C PHE A 420 -15.58 -12.38 -3.87
N THR A 421 -15.66 -13.70 -3.84
CA THR A 421 -16.56 -14.44 -2.94
C THR A 421 -15.90 -15.73 -2.47
N LEU A 422 -15.99 -16.02 -1.17
CA LEU A 422 -15.71 -17.33 -0.58
C LEU A 422 -17.04 -17.98 -0.21
N LYS A 423 -17.29 -19.19 -0.73
CA LYS A 423 -18.45 -20.02 -0.38
C LYS A 423 -18.04 -21.27 0.38
N ARG A 424 -18.94 -21.73 1.25
CA ARG A 424 -18.94 -23.10 1.80
C ARG A 424 -20.35 -23.65 1.69
N GLY A 425 -20.56 -24.60 0.79
CA GLY A 425 -21.90 -25.00 0.37
C GLY A 425 -22.65 -23.85 -0.31
N SER A 426 -23.86 -23.55 0.15
CA SER A 426 -24.67 -22.43 -0.37
C SER A 426 -24.41 -21.08 0.31
N THR A 427 -23.61 -21.05 1.38
CA THR A 427 -23.37 -19.84 2.18
C THR A 427 -22.17 -19.05 1.66
N ASN A 428 -22.36 -17.74 1.45
CA ASN A 428 -21.26 -16.79 1.27
C ASN A 428 -20.62 -16.50 2.63
N VAL A 429 -19.38 -16.93 2.83
CA VAL A 429 -18.58 -16.64 4.04
C VAL A 429 -17.97 -15.25 3.96
N LEU A 430 -17.46 -14.90 2.77
CA LEU A 430 -16.91 -13.59 2.45
C LEU A 430 -17.43 -13.17 1.07
N ALA A 431 -17.77 -11.91 0.89
CA ALA A 431 -18.11 -11.34 -0.41
C ALA A 431 -17.86 -9.84 -0.41
N ASP A 432 -17.19 -9.32 -1.45
CA ASP A 432 -17.03 -7.88 -1.63
C ASP A 432 -16.74 -7.54 -3.10
N THR A 433 -16.90 -6.26 -3.43
CA THR A 433 -16.56 -5.66 -4.72
C THR A 433 -15.43 -4.67 -4.52
N SER A 434 -14.42 -4.73 -5.37
CA SER A 434 -13.33 -3.77 -5.31
C SER A 434 -13.79 -2.34 -5.52
N LEU A 435 -13.13 -1.39 -4.83
CA LEU A 435 -13.37 0.04 -5.00
C LEU A 435 -12.75 0.60 -6.28
N MET A 436 -11.94 -0.19 -7.00
CA MET A 436 -11.25 0.25 -8.21
C MET A 436 -11.64 -0.59 -9.43
N ASP A 437 -12.38 -0.01 -10.37
CA ASP A 437 -12.66 -0.67 -11.64
C ASP A 437 -11.41 -0.70 -12.53
N ILE A 438 -11.29 -1.75 -13.34
CA ILE A 438 -10.36 -1.75 -14.47
C ILE A 438 -11.00 -0.96 -15.61
N THR A 439 -10.34 0.09 -16.10
CA THR A 439 -10.90 1.00 -17.10
C THR A 439 -9.98 1.20 -18.30
N ALA A 440 -10.54 1.71 -19.39
CA ALA A 440 -9.81 2.19 -20.56
C ALA A 440 -9.52 3.70 -20.49
N VAL A 441 -9.43 4.27 -19.29
CA VAL A 441 -9.21 5.70 -19.05
C VAL A 441 -7.84 5.91 -18.40
N CYS A 442 -7.01 6.75 -19.01
CA CYS A 442 -5.71 7.14 -18.45
C CYS A 442 -5.90 7.92 -17.14
N SER A 443 -5.52 7.32 -16.01
CA SER A 443 -5.64 7.96 -14.69
C SER A 443 -4.82 9.24 -14.67
N CYS A 444 -5.49 10.40 -14.55
CA CYS A 444 -4.84 11.70 -14.64
C CYS A 444 -3.97 11.89 -15.89
N GLY A 445 -4.35 11.24 -17.00
CA GLY A 445 -3.64 11.32 -18.27
C GLY A 445 -2.36 10.46 -18.34
N LEU A 446 -2.07 9.64 -17.34
CA LEU A 446 -0.79 8.93 -17.20
C LEU A 446 -0.87 7.43 -17.49
N TYR A 447 0.28 6.87 -17.84
CA TYR A 447 0.58 5.45 -17.65
C TYR A 447 0.76 5.15 -16.15
N ASN A 448 -0.22 4.51 -15.53
CA ASN A 448 -0.08 4.04 -14.15
C ASN A 448 0.06 2.51 -14.10
N PHE A 449 1.28 2.03 -13.85
CA PHE A 449 1.61 0.63 -13.66
C PHE A 449 1.76 0.25 -12.17
N ASN A 450 1.42 1.15 -11.26
CA ASN A 450 1.17 0.81 -9.87
C ASN A 450 -0.12 -0.04 -9.78
N VAL A 451 -0.32 -0.72 -8.67
CA VAL A 451 -1.46 -1.62 -8.48
C VAL A 451 -2.34 -1.18 -7.32
N TYR A 452 -3.63 -1.47 -7.47
CA TYR A 452 -4.56 -1.41 -6.36
C TYR A 452 -4.49 -2.72 -5.59
N VAL A 453 -4.29 -2.68 -4.27
CA VAL A 453 -4.31 -3.87 -3.40
C VAL A 453 -5.47 -3.78 -2.42
N GLY A 454 -6.37 -4.76 -2.47
CA GLY A 454 -7.53 -4.84 -1.59
C GLY A 454 -7.61 -6.14 -0.81
N THR A 455 -8.56 -6.19 0.11
CA THR A 455 -8.83 -7.36 0.95
C THR A 455 -10.34 -7.60 1.08
N VAL A 456 -10.72 -8.82 1.45
CA VAL A 456 -12.10 -9.21 1.77
C VAL A 456 -12.13 -9.87 3.14
N ALA A 457 -12.86 -9.35 4.12
CA ALA A 457 -13.57 -8.06 4.09
C ALA A 457 -12.61 -6.87 3.87
N ALA A 458 -13.15 -5.76 3.33
CA ALA A 458 -12.37 -4.55 3.06
C ALA A 458 -11.53 -4.08 4.26
N GLY A 459 -10.31 -3.63 3.96
CA GLY A 459 -9.40 -3.04 4.92
C GLY A 459 -9.84 -1.64 5.38
N PHE A 460 -9.01 -1.00 6.19
CA PHE A 460 -9.25 0.37 6.65
C PHE A 460 -9.07 1.39 5.51
N SER A 461 -9.71 2.55 5.63
CA SER A 461 -9.52 3.67 4.69
C SER A 461 -8.11 4.26 4.81
N ASP A 462 -7.40 4.29 3.70
CA ASP A 462 -5.99 4.67 3.61
C ASP A 462 -5.73 5.74 2.53
N PRO A 463 -6.34 6.92 2.62
CA PRO A 463 -6.09 8.00 1.67
C PRO A 463 -4.77 8.71 1.95
N LEU A 464 -4.10 9.22 0.91
CA LEU A 464 -3.04 10.20 1.07
C LEU A 464 -3.56 11.45 1.80
N ASP A 465 -2.70 12.05 2.63
CA ASP A 465 -2.98 13.36 3.23
C ASP A 465 -2.67 14.51 2.26
N SER A 466 -2.93 15.75 2.68
CA SER A 466 -2.68 16.93 1.84
C SER A 466 -1.20 17.14 1.49
N SER A 467 -0.27 16.73 2.37
CA SER A 467 1.17 16.82 2.11
C SER A 467 1.63 15.78 1.11
N GLY A 468 1.07 14.57 1.18
CA GLY A 468 1.26 13.49 0.21
C GLY A 468 0.59 13.73 -1.14
N LEU A 469 -0.19 14.81 -1.30
CA LEU A 469 -0.83 15.20 -2.57
C LEU A 469 -0.27 16.50 -3.16
N ALA A 470 0.74 17.11 -2.52
CA ALA A 470 1.18 18.47 -2.82
C ALA A 470 1.72 18.65 -4.26
N SER A 471 2.29 17.61 -4.84
CA SER A 471 2.91 17.60 -6.17
C SER A 471 2.04 16.89 -7.23
N LEU A 472 0.82 16.46 -6.89
CA LEU A 472 -0.03 15.64 -7.77
C LEU A 472 -0.29 16.29 -9.14
N THR A 473 -0.53 17.59 -9.18
CA THR A 473 -0.83 18.31 -10.43
C THR A 473 0.42 18.81 -11.16
N VAL A 474 1.60 18.71 -10.56
CA VAL A 474 2.84 19.26 -11.10
C VAL A 474 3.23 18.51 -12.37
N GLY A 475 3.29 19.21 -13.50
CA GLY A 475 3.71 18.65 -14.78
C GLY A 475 2.63 17.90 -15.55
N LEU A 476 1.46 17.62 -14.95
CA LEU A 476 0.35 16.96 -15.65
C LEU A 476 -0.12 17.78 -16.85
N HIS A 477 -0.44 17.10 -17.96
CA HIS A 477 -1.02 17.75 -19.13
C HIS A 477 -2.56 17.91 -19.02
N VAL A 478 -3.20 17.09 -18.18
CA VAL A 478 -4.65 17.19 -17.94
C VAL A 478 -4.94 18.12 -16.75
N THR A 479 -5.97 18.95 -16.89
CA THR A 479 -6.39 19.91 -15.84
C THR A 479 -7.53 19.37 -14.96
N THR A 480 -8.05 18.19 -15.28
CA THR A 480 -9.18 17.56 -14.59
C THR A 480 -8.78 16.78 -13.34
N CYS A 481 -7.50 16.42 -13.21
CA CYS A 481 -6.97 15.74 -12.04
C CYS A 481 -6.92 16.72 -10.85
N GLN A 482 -7.38 16.27 -9.68
CA GLN A 482 -7.45 17.09 -8.48
C GLN A 482 -6.59 16.46 -7.38
N PRO A 483 -5.87 17.26 -6.57
CA PRO A 483 -5.05 16.77 -5.45
C PRO A 483 -5.95 16.36 -4.28
N LYS A 484 -6.78 15.34 -4.50
CA LYS A 484 -7.68 14.77 -3.51
C LYS A 484 -7.81 13.25 -3.72
N PRO A 485 -7.99 12.47 -2.63
CA PRO A 485 -8.35 11.07 -2.74
C PRO A 485 -9.69 10.90 -3.45
N SER A 486 -9.81 9.86 -4.27
CA SER A 486 -10.99 9.58 -5.10
C SER A 486 -11.35 8.09 -5.15
N LEU A 487 -10.72 7.26 -4.32
CA LEU A 487 -11.00 5.83 -4.27
C LEU A 487 -12.48 5.58 -3.96
N GLY A 488 -13.12 4.72 -4.76
CA GLY A 488 -14.55 4.46 -4.66
C GLY A 488 -15.47 5.51 -5.30
N THR A 489 -14.95 6.65 -5.79
CA THR A 489 -15.72 7.66 -6.52
C THR A 489 -15.59 7.53 -8.05
N ASN A 490 -15.09 6.39 -8.52
CA ASN A 490 -14.67 6.19 -9.91
C ASN A 490 -15.79 6.49 -10.93
N PRO A 491 -15.52 7.23 -12.03
CA PRO A 491 -16.43 7.31 -13.16
C PRO A 491 -16.54 5.93 -13.83
N ALA A 492 -17.75 5.57 -14.26
CA ALA A 492 -18.03 4.29 -14.91
C ALA A 492 -17.17 4.11 -16.19
N SER A 493 -16.71 2.87 -16.43
CA SER A 493 -16.11 2.48 -17.70
C SER A 493 -17.08 2.80 -18.85
N PRO A 494 -16.63 3.35 -20.00
CA PRO A 494 -17.49 3.75 -21.12
C PRO A 494 -18.27 2.61 -21.82
N THR A 495 -18.20 1.38 -21.30
CA THR A 495 -18.77 0.17 -21.92
C THR A 495 -19.88 -0.54 -21.13
N GLN A 496 -20.41 0.02 -20.04
CA GLN A 496 -21.62 -0.54 -19.41
C GLN A 496 -22.61 0.54 -18.97
N GLY A 497 -23.88 0.30 -19.30
CA GLY A 497 -25.01 1.12 -18.90
C GLY A 497 -25.03 1.32 -17.39
N ASN A 498 -25.24 2.57 -17.00
CA ASN A 498 -25.23 3.04 -15.62
C ASN A 498 -26.32 2.31 -14.80
N ASP A 499 -25.92 1.32 -14.01
CA ASP A 499 -26.68 0.98 -12.81
C ASP A 499 -26.28 1.99 -11.70
N PRO A 500 -27.26 2.61 -11.02
CA PRO A 500 -26.98 3.63 -10.00
C PRO A 500 -26.13 3.10 -8.85
N PRO A 501 -25.27 3.95 -8.24
CA PRO A 501 -24.50 3.59 -7.06
C PRO A 501 -25.46 3.29 -5.90
N THR A 502 -25.29 2.12 -5.28
CA THR A 502 -26.07 1.73 -4.09
C THR A 502 -25.57 2.54 -2.89
N VAL A 503 -26.35 3.54 -2.48
CA VAL A 503 -26.13 4.30 -1.24
C VAL A 503 -26.83 3.58 -0.09
N THR A 504 -26.18 3.60 1.07
CA THR A 504 -26.61 3.00 2.34
C THR A 504 -28.04 3.36 2.72
N ASP A 505 -28.85 2.32 2.85
CA ASP A 505 -30.29 2.31 3.11
C ASP A 505 -30.64 2.77 4.55
N THR A 506 -31.45 3.83 4.67
CA THR A 506 -32.20 4.20 5.89
C THR A 506 -33.70 3.90 5.77
N GLY A 507 -34.13 3.29 4.66
CA GLY A 507 -35.51 3.11 4.21
C GLY A 507 -36.06 1.69 4.28
N ASN A 508 -35.52 0.79 5.11
CA ASN A 508 -36.01 -0.60 5.27
C ASN A 508 -36.21 -1.33 3.91
N GLY A 509 -35.29 -1.13 2.96
CA GLY A 509 -35.32 -1.74 1.63
C GLY A 509 -36.28 -1.09 0.62
N LYS A 510 -36.73 0.14 0.85
CA LYS A 510 -37.60 0.90 -0.08
C LYS A 510 -36.87 2.09 -0.70
N ALA A 511 -37.13 2.35 -1.97
CA ALA A 511 -36.56 3.47 -2.72
C ALA A 511 -37.18 4.80 -2.30
N CYS A 512 -36.42 5.89 -2.40
CA CYS A 512 -37.00 7.23 -2.33
C CYS A 512 -37.86 7.48 -3.58
N ILE A 513 -39.08 7.98 -3.38
CA ILE A 513 -40.04 8.28 -4.46
C ILE A 513 -40.60 9.69 -4.41
N GLU A 514 -40.32 10.45 -3.34
CA GLU A 514 -40.59 11.88 -3.26
C GLU A 514 -39.50 12.55 -2.42
N GLY A 515 -39.05 13.72 -2.85
CA GLY A 515 -38.06 14.50 -2.10
C GLY A 515 -38.30 16.00 -2.17
N ALA A 516 -37.72 16.69 -1.19
CA ALA A 516 -37.73 18.14 -1.06
C ALA A 516 -36.30 18.66 -0.92
N VAL A 517 -36.15 19.99 -0.95
CA VAL A 517 -34.86 20.64 -0.64
C VAL A 517 -34.45 20.33 0.79
N ALA A 518 -33.19 19.96 0.99
CA ALA A 518 -32.62 19.75 2.33
C ALA A 518 -32.63 21.04 3.15
N ASP A 519 -32.59 20.92 4.48
CA ASP A 519 -32.65 22.09 5.36
C ASP A 519 -31.44 23.01 5.10
N SER A 520 -31.69 24.32 5.17
CA SER A 520 -30.68 25.38 4.91
C SER A 520 -30.10 25.42 3.49
N GLN A 521 -30.73 24.76 2.51
CA GLN A 521 -30.32 24.83 1.10
C GLN A 521 -31.16 25.82 0.28
N SER A 522 -30.65 26.18 -0.90
CA SER A 522 -31.31 27.09 -1.85
C SER A 522 -32.65 26.52 -2.35
N GLY A 523 -33.70 27.36 -2.41
CA GLY A 523 -34.96 27.00 -3.04
C GLY A 523 -34.83 26.64 -4.53
N ASN A 524 -33.73 27.03 -5.18
CA ASN A 524 -33.45 26.69 -6.58
C ASN A 524 -33.16 25.18 -6.78
N TYR A 525 -32.98 24.40 -5.71
CA TYR A 525 -32.90 22.94 -5.79
C TYR A 525 -34.26 22.25 -5.85
N LEU A 526 -35.38 22.95 -5.62
CA LEU A 526 -36.68 22.32 -5.40
C LEU A 526 -37.09 21.41 -6.55
N GLY A 527 -37.07 21.93 -7.78
CA GLY A 527 -37.42 21.14 -8.97
C GLY A 527 -36.46 19.98 -9.21
N LEU A 528 -35.17 20.18 -8.93
CA LEU A 528 -34.15 19.14 -9.09
C LEU A 528 -34.37 18.00 -8.09
N CYS A 529 -34.53 18.32 -6.80
CA CYS A 529 -34.79 17.33 -5.75
C CYS A 529 -36.12 16.60 -5.95
N GLN A 530 -37.17 17.29 -6.38
CA GLN A 530 -38.44 16.65 -6.70
C GLN A 530 -38.30 15.63 -7.84
N PHE A 531 -37.51 15.95 -8.87
CA PHE A 531 -37.29 15.06 -9.99
C PHE A 531 -36.38 13.89 -9.61
N THR A 532 -35.21 14.15 -9.03
CA THR A 532 -34.20 13.11 -8.80
C THR A 532 -34.64 12.12 -7.72
N CYS A 533 -35.23 12.60 -6.62
CA CYS A 533 -35.70 11.76 -5.53
C CYS A 533 -36.92 10.91 -5.91
N ALA A 534 -37.62 11.20 -7.01
CA ALA A 534 -38.67 10.33 -7.53
C ALA A 534 -38.13 9.02 -8.15
N TYR A 535 -36.83 8.99 -8.47
CA TYR A 535 -36.16 7.88 -9.15
C TYR A 535 -34.99 7.34 -8.31
N ASP A 536 -35.13 7.38 -6.98
CA ASP A 536 -34.15 6.88 -6.01
C ASP A 536 -32.76 7.56 -6.03
N TYR A 537 -32.63 8.67 -6.76
CA TYR A 537 -31.44 9.51 -6.73
C TYR A 537 -31.69 10.74 -5.85
N CYS A 538 -31.47 10.61 -4.54
CA CYS A 538 -31.77 11.68 -3.58
C CYS A 538 -30.55 12.10 -2.76
N PRO A 539 -29.61 12.89 -3.33
CA PRO A 539 -28.39 13.30 -2.65
C PRO A 539 -28.67 14.09 -1.36
N PRO A 540 -28.22 13.64 -0.17
CA PRO A 540 -28.60 14.23 1.11
C PRO A 540 -28.03 15.64 1.34
N ALA A 541 -27.01 16.04 0.57
CA ALA A 541 -26.40 17.37 0.69
C ALA A 541 -27.30 18.49 0.14
N GLN A 542 -28.15 18.20 -0.85
CA GLN A 542 -29.06 19.16 -1.49
C GLN A 542 -30.53 18.81 -1.27
N CYS A 543 -30.83 17.53 -1.12
CA CYS A 543 -32.17 16.98 -1.10
C CYS A 543 -32.44 16.17 0.17
N LYS A 544 -33.70 16.08 0.57
CA LYS A 544 -34.16 15.17 1.62
C LYS A 544 -35.31 14.33 1.10
N CYS A 545 -35.25 13.02 1.32
CA CYS A 545 -36.35 12.13 0.99
C CYS A 545 -37.55 12.41 1.91
N THR A 546 -38.73 12.62 1.34
CA THR A 546 -39.97 12.86 2.08
C THR A 546 -40.91 11.66 2.03
N ARG A 547 -40.72 10.72 1.08
CA ARG A 547 -41.48 9.48 1.00
C ARG A 547 -40.69 8.34 0.37
N TYR A 548 -40.81 7.15 0.96
CA TYR A 548 -40.24 5.90 0.45
C TYR A 548 -41.34 4.97 -0.11
N GLY A 549 -41.03 4.24 -1.18
CA GLY A 549 -41.97 3.33 -1.85
C GLY A 549 -41.32 2.42 -2.89
N THR A 550 -42.13 1.94 -3.83
CA THR A 550 -41.66 1.08 -4.94
C THR A 550 -40.83 1.91 -5.92
N ALA A 551 -39.64 1.42 -6.29
CA ALA A 551 -38.75 2.09 -7.22
C ALA A 551 -39.44 2.39 -8.56
N LEU A 552 -39.28 3.61 -9.04
CA LEU A 552 -39.71 4.04 -10.37
C LEU A 552 -38.50 4.13 -11.29
N SER A 553 -38.65 3.70 -12.53
CA SER A 553 -37.62 3.91 -13.56
C SER A 553 -37.64 5.37 -14.04
N PRO A 554 -36.49 6.05 -14.15
CA PRO A 554 -36.45 7.38 -14.75
C PRO A 554 -36.83 7.32 -16.25
N PRO A 555 -37.25 8.44 -16.83
CA PRO A 555 -37.39 8.57 -18.29
C PRO A 555 -36.10 8.12 -18.99
N ALA A 556 -36.19 7.60 -20.21
CA ALA A 556 -35.00 7.21 -20.96
C ALA A 556 -34.01 8.37 -21.09
N SER A 557 -32.71 8.05 -20.99
CA SER A 557 -31.66 9.04 -21.20
C SER A 557 -31.76 9.64 -22.61
N ASN A 558 -31.65 10.96 -22.69
CA ASN A 558 -31.56 11.69 -23.95
C ASN A 558 -30.10 11.88 -24.43
N GLY A 559 -29.12 11.37 -23.67
CA GLY A 559 -27.70 11.45 -24.00
C GLY A 559 -27.06 12.84 -23.88
N ARG A 560 -27.79 13.86 -23.39
CA ARG A 560 -27.28 15.23 -23.25
C ARG A 560 -26.77 15.45 -21.83
N GLU A 561 -25.67 16.18 -21.66
CA GLU A 561 -25.12 16.49 -20.34
C GLU A 561 -25.73 17.79 -19.80
N GLY A 562 -25.87 17.87 -18.48
CA GLY A 562 -26.39 19.04 -17.79
C GLY A 562 -25.32 19.66 -16.90
N CYS A 563 -25.13 20.97 -17.05
CA CYS A 563 -24.25 21.78 -16.22
C CYS A 563 -25.08 22.76 -15.38
N PRO A 564 -24.53 23.30 -14.27
CA PRO A 564 -25.14 24.43 -13.59
C PRO A 564 -25.39 25.61 -14.53
N ALA A 565 -26.51 26.31 -14.35
CA ALA A 565 -26.76 27.57 -15.02
C ALA A 565 -25.69 28.63 -14.66
N SER A 566 -25.54 29.65 -15.52
CA SER A 566 -24.51 30.67 -15.32
C SER A 566 -24.64 31.35 -13.95
N GLY A 567 -23.54 31.42 -13.20
CA GLY A 567 -23.50 32.00 -11.85
C GLY A 567 -23.86 31.04 -10.72
N LEU A 568 -24.18 29.77 -11.01
CA LEU A 568 -24.40 28.74 -9.99
C LEU A 568 -23.14 27.89 -9.77
N GLY A 569 -22.92 27.46 -8.53
CA GLY A 569 -21.75 26.67 -8.12
C GLY A 569 -21.86 25.18 -8.45
N ASP A 570 -20.75 24.46 -8.26
CA ASP A 570 -20.62 23.03 -8.56
C ASP A 570 -21.56 22.12 -7.75
N SER A 571 -22.18 22.64 -6.69
CA SER A 571 -23.19 21.92 -5.91
C SER A 571 -24.43 21.54 -6.72
N TYR A 572 -24.66 22.17 -7.88
CA TYR A 572 -25.74 21.81 -8.82
C TYR A 572 -25.31 20.74 -9.84
N LYS A 573 -24.01 20.45 -9.99
CA LYS A 573 -23.48 19.65 -11.10
C LYS A 573 -24.06 18.23 -11.15
N GLY A 574 -24.07 17.53 -10.02
CA GLY A 574 -24.60 16.16 -9.94
C GLY A 574 -26.11 16.07 -10.17
N LEU A 575 -26.87 17.09 -9.76
CA LEU A 575 -28.31 17.15 -9.99
C LEU A 575 -28.60 17.53 -11.44
N CYS A 576 -27.97 18.56 -11.98
CA CYS A 576 -28.15 19.00 -13.36
C CYS A 576 -27.75 17.93 -14.38
N SER A 577 -26.64 17.23 -14.14
CA SER A 577 -26.18 16.14 -15.00
C SER A 577 -27.27 15.06 -15.11
N TYR A 578 -27.84 14.63 -13.97
CA TYR A 578 -28.89 13.63 -13.95
C TYR A 578 -30.21 14.15 -14.57
N THR A 579 -30.72 15.29 -14.11
CA THR A 579 -32.05 15.75 -14.52
C THR A 579 -32.09 16.11 -16.01
N CYS A 580 -31.07 16.82 -16.52
CA CYS A 580 -31.03 17.21 -17.94
C CYS A 580 -30.91 15.98 -18.85
N ASN A 581 -30.14 14.97 -18.41
CA ASN A 581 -30.02 13.70 -19.14
C ASN A 581 -31.33 12.92 -19.21
N HIS A 582 -32.21 13.10 -18.22
CA HIS A 582 -33.54 12.48 -18.15
C HIS A 582 -34.70 13.41 -18.58
N GLY A 583 -34.38 14.48 -19.34
CA GLY A 583 -35.37 15.35 -19.98
C GLY A 583 -35.92 16.49 -19.10
N TYR A 584 -35.44 16.64 -17.87
CA TYR A 584 -35.79 17.76 -16.98
C TYR A 584 -34.59 18.71 -16.79
N CYS A 585 -34.52 19.75 -17.62
CA CYS A 585 -33.42 20.72 -17.57
C CYS A 585 -33.97 22.14 -17.35
N PRO A 586 -34.26 22.54 -16.09
CA PRO A 586 -34.81 23.85 -15.81
C PRO A 586 -33.74 24.95 -15.96
N ASP A 587 -33.95 25.90 -16.87
CA ASP A 587 -32.96 26.95 -17.23
C ASP A 587 -32.54 27.86 -16.05
N THR A 588 -33.31 27.87 -14.95
CA THR A 588 -32.98 28.62 -13.74
C THR A 588 -31.93 27.92 -12.86
N ALA A 589 -31.73 26.62 -13.04
CA ALA A 589 -30.80 25.82 -12.24
C ALA A 589 -29.74 25.12 -13.10
N CYS A 590 -30.09 24.77 -14.33
CA CYS A 590 -29.26 23.97 -15.23
C CYS A 590 -29.22 24.56 -16.65
N ARG A 591 -28.25 24.10 -17.42
CA ARG A 591 -28.15 24.31 -18.87
C ARG A 591 -27.54 23.07 -19.51
N TYR A 592 -27.75 22.88 -20.79
CA TYR A 592 -27.02 21.84 -21.52
C TYR A 592 -25.56 22.21 -21.70
N CYS A 593 -24.72 21.20 -21.55
CA CYS A 593 -23.34 21.11 -21.94
C CYS A 593 -23.12 19.68 -22.48
#